data_AF-A0A959KC55-F1
#
_entry.id   AF-A0A959KC55-F1
#
_cell.length_a   1.000
_cell.length_b   1.000
_cell.length_c   1.000
_cell.angle_alpha   90.00
_cell.angle_beta   90.00
_cell.angle_gamma   90.00
#
_symmetry.space_group_name_H-M   'P 1'
#
loop_
_entity.id
_entity.type
_entity.pdbx_description
1 polymer ?
#
loop_
_entity_poly.entity_id
_entity_poly.type
_entity_poly.pdbx_seq_one_letter_code
_entity_poly.pdbx_strand_id
1 'polypeptide(L)'
;DGSLTPRSQTNLNLTRWEKPGDVTEVPYFRWGGNNNSNVATMTRWLHDGSYLRLRNFTLGYRIPSDILNRVKVRSASVYLRGTNLWTYTREKDLYMDPEASINGIVSSPVPNMKTISFGLDLGF
;
A
#
# COMPACT_ATOMS: atom_id res chain seq x y z
N ASP A 1 18.84 -0.03 19.95
CA ASP A 1 17.36 -0.13 19.93
C ASP A 1 16.78 0.31 18.57
N GLY A 2 17.37 -0.16 17.45
CA GLY A 2 17.00 0.19 16.06
C GLY A 2 16.25 -0.93 15.32
N SER A 3 15.46 -1.75 16.04
CA SER A 3 14.68 -2.81 15.42
C SER A 3 13.44 -2.23 14.76
N LEU A 4 13.58 -1.91 13.49
CA LEU A 4 12.49 -1.54 12.59
C LEU A 4 12.28 -2.72 11.64
N THR A 5 11.23 -3.50 11.85
CA THR A 5 10.75 -4.52 10.90
C THR A 5 9.47 -3.95 10.29
N PRO A 6 9.49 -3.50 9.01
CA PRO A 6 9.87 -4.28 7.83
C PRO A 6 10.98 -3.64 6.96
N ARG A 7 11.40 -4.34 5.89
CA ARG A 7 12.50 -4.00 4.95
C ARG A 7 12.49 -2.57 4.37
N SER A 8 11.38 -1.83 4.50
CA SER A 8 11.26 -0.42 4.09
C SER A 8 11.87 0.59 5.08
N GLN A 9 12.15 0.17 6.31
CA GLN A 9 12.61 1.07 7.38
C GLN A 9 14.15 1.05 7.60
N THR A 10 14.89 0.22 6.85
CA THR A 10 16.37 0.17 6.93
C THR A 10 17.03 1.53 6.67
N ASN A 11 16.42 2.37 5.82
CA ASN A 11 16.92 3.71 5.52
C ASN A 11 16.85 4.65 6.74
N LEU A 12 15.85 4.49 7.62
CA LEU A 12 15.73 5.31 8.84
C LEU A 12 16.90 5.06 9.80
N ASN A 13 17.39 3.81 9.87
CA ASN A 13 18.56 3.49 10.67
C ASN A 13 19.87 4.08 10.14
N LEU A 14 19.92 4.50 8.87
CA LEU A 14 21.08 5.21 8.30
C LEU A 14 21.16 6.65 8.81
N THR A 15 20.05 7.23 9.26
CA THR A 15 19.97 8.58 9.79
C THR A 15 19.93 8.62 11.31
N ARG A 16 20.33 7.55 12.01
CA ARG A 16 20.33 7.52 13.48
C ARG A 16 21.30 8.54 14.08
N TRP A 17 21.05 8.92 15.32
CA TRP A 17 21.98 9.76 16.07
C TRP A 17 23.31 9.04 16.31
N GLU A 18 24.43 9.69 16.02
CA GLU A 18 25.76 9.12 16.25
C GLU A 18 26.67 10.03 17.08
N LYS A 19 26.57 11.35 16.90
CA LYS A 19 27.43 12.33 17.57
C LYS A 19 26.66 13.57 18.04
N PRO A 20 27.18 14.29 19.06
CA PRO A 20 26.64 15.57 19.46
C PRO A 20 26.58 16.55 18.28
N GLY A 21 25.40 17.15 18.07
CA GLY A 21 25.12 18.04 16.94
C GLY A 21 24.26 17.42 15.84
N ASP A 22 24.05 16.10 15.84
CA ASP A 22 23.13 15.45 14.90
C ASP A 22 21.67 15.82 15.20
N VAL A 23 20.93 16.28 14.19
CA VAL A 23 19.49 16.56 14.26
C VAL A 23 18.76 15.41 13.56
N THR A 24 18.19 14.49 14.34
CA THR A 24 17.49 13.32 13.83
C THR A 24 16.45 12.79 14.81
N GLU A 25 15.40 12.18 14.25
CA GLU A 25 14.33 11.52 14.98
C GLU A 25 14.61 10.04 15.24
N VAL A 26 15.77 9.50 14.85
CA VAL A 26 16.10 8.08 15.04
C VAL A 26 17.17 7.95 16.13
N PRO A 27 16.95 7.17 17.20
CA PRO A 27 17.85 7.14 18.34
C PRO A 27 19.11 6.33 18.02
N TYR A 28 20.18 6.58 18.76
CA TYR A 28 21.39 5.79 18.63
C TYR A 28 21.15 4.35 19.06
N PHE A 29 21.80 3.40 18.39
CA PHE A 29 21.63 2.00 18.75
C PHE A 29 22.37 1.67 20.06
N ARG A 30 21.62 1.24 21.08
CA ARG A 30 22.18 0.58 22.29
C ARG A 30 22.03 -0.95 22.24
N TRP A 31 23.14 -1.69 22.36
CA TRP A 31 23.14 -3.14 22.56
C TRP A 31 22.54 -3.49 23.93
N GLY A 32 21.67 -4.50 23.98
CA GLY A 32 20.88 -4.83 25.19
C GLY A 32 19.67 -3.90 25.44
N GLY A 33 19.46 -2.89 24.59
CA GLY A 33 18.32 -1.97 24.70
C GLY A 33 18.40 -1.03 25.90
N ASN A 34 17.31 -0.30 26.13
CA ASN A 34 17.13 0.56 27.31
C ASN A 34 15.68 0.46 27.79
N ASN A 35 15.42 -0.37 28.81
CA ASN A 35 14.10 -0.50 29.43
C ASN A 35 12.93 -0.71 28.43
N ASN A 36 13.12 -1.59 27.44
CA ASN A 36 12.14 -1.86 26.36
C ASN A 36 11.72 -0.63 25.54
N SER A 37 12.56 0.41 25.45
CA SER A 37 12.30 1.65 24.71
C SER A 37 12.01 1.49 23.21
N ASN A 38 12.25 0.32 22.61
CA ASN A 38 11.92 0.02 21.21
C ASN A 38 10.62 -0.78 21.04
N VAL A 39 10.09 -1.38 22.10
CA VAL A 39 8.95 -2.31 22.03
C VAL A 39 7.73 -1.79 22.77
N ALA A 40 7.90 -0.78 23.63
CA ALA A 40 6.80 -0.15 24.35
C ALA A 40 5.85 0.60 23.40
N THR A 41 4.56 0.63 23.76
CA THR A 41 3.55 1.45 23.07
C THR A 41 3.89 2.93 23.28
N MET A 42 4.26 3.61 22.20
CA MET A 42 4.66 5.01 22.21
C MET A 42 4.13 5.74 20.98
N THR A 43 3.96 7.05 21.10
CA THR A 43 3.47 7.92 20.03
C THR A 43 4.37 7.93 18.80
N ARG A 44 5.65 7.57 18.93
CA ARG A 44 6.58 7.41 17.80
C ARG A 44 6.09 6.38 16.77
N TRP A 45 5.33 5.37 17.21
CA TRP A 45 4.76 4.34 16.34
C TRP A 45 3.33 4.65 15.89
N LEU A 46 2.77 5.78 16.32
CA LEU A 46 1.42 6.20 16.00
C LEU A 46 1.45 7.11 14.77
N HIS A 47 0.86 6.63 13.67
CA HIS A 47 0.74 7.38 12.41
C HIS A 47 -0.72 7.72 12.11
N ASP A 48 -0.95 8.79 11.36
CA ASP A 48 -2.28 9.13 10.84
C ASP A 48 -2.69 8.13 9.74
N GLY A 49 -3.66 7.29 10.07
CA GLY A 49 -4.21 6.27 9.16
C GLY A 49 -5.19 6.81 8.12
N SER A 50 -5.35 8.13 7.96
CA SER A 50 -6.28 8.70 6.98
C SER A 50 -5.78 8.50 5.54
N TYR A 51 -6.58 7.81 4.71
CA TYR A 51 -6.22 7.53 3.32
C TYR A 51 -7.44 7.55 2.38
N LEU A 52 -7.17 7.69 1.08
CA LEU A 52 -8.13 7.56 0.00
C LEU A 52 -7.60 6.54 -1.02
N ARG A 53 -8.43 5.60 -1.46
CA ARG A 53 -8.01 4.53 -2.40
C ARG A 53 -8.99 4.36 -3.54
N LEU A 54 -8.48 4.33 -4.77
CA LEU A 54 -9.21 3.86 -5.95
C LEU A 54 -9.23 2.31 -5.93
N ARG A 55 -10.20 1.75 -5.21
CA ARG A 55 -10.32 0.30 -5.00
C ARG A 55 -10.63 -0.46 -6.28
N ASN A 56 -11.62 -0.01 -7.04
CA ASN A 56 -12.07 -0.67 -8.25
C ASN A 56 -12.33 0.37 -9.34
N PHE A 57 -11.76 0.15 -10.52
CA PHE A 57 -12.03 0.91 -11.73
C PHE A 57 -12.35 -0.09 -12.85
N THR A 58 -13.37 0.16 -13.65
CA THR A 58 -13.70 -0.69 -14.80
C THR A 58 -14.13 0.19 -15.97
N LEU A 59 -13.46 0.03 -17.09
CA LEU A 59 -13.80 0.65 -18.36
C LEU A 59 -14.24 -0.45 -19.32
N GLY A 60 -15.47 -0.39 -19.81
CA GLY A 60 -16.03 -1.36 -20.74
C GLY A 60 -16.45 -0.71 -22.05
N TYR A 61 -16.31 -1.45 -23.16
CA TYR A 61 -16.82 -1.06 -24.47
C TYR A 61 -17.63 -2.21 -25.07
N ARG A 62 -18.87 -1.92 -25.46
CA ARG A 62 -19.74 -2.86 -26.16
C ARG A 62 -19.48 -2.76 -27.66
N ILE A 63 -19.17 -3.88 -28.29
CA ILE A 63 -18.87 -3.92 -29.72
C ILE A 63 -20.19 -3.73 -30.51
N PRO A 64 -20.24 -2.82 -31.51
CA PRO A 64 -21.42 -2.60 -32.34
C PRO A 64 -21.90 -3.85 -33.08
N SER A 65 -23.22 -4.00 -33.20
CA SER A 65 -23.87 -5.14 -33.87
C SER A 65 -23.42 -5.33 -35.33
N ASP A 66 -23.13 -4.25 -36.04
CA ASP A 66 -22.77 -4.30 -37.46
C ASP A 66 -21.45 -5.06 -37.69
N ILE A 67 -20.53 -4.99 -36.73
CA ILE A 67 -19.26 -5.74 -36.75
C ILE A 67 -19.52 -7.19 -36.34
N LEU A 68 -20.35 -7.40 -35.31
CA LEU A 68 -20.64 -8.73 -34.76
C LEU A 68 -21.44 -9.61 -35.71
N ASN A 69 -22.33 -9.03 -36.50
CA ASN A 69 -23.12 -9.73 -37.52
C ASN A 69 -22.22 -10.38 -38.59
N ARG A 70 -21.05 -9.80 -38.89
CA ARG A 70 -20.09 -10.39 -39.85
C ARG A 70 -19.42 -11.66 -39.32
N VAL A 71 -19.24 -11.75 -38.01
CA VAL A 71 -18.59 -12.89 -37.33
C VAL A 71 -19.60 -13.84 -36.67
N LYS A 72 -20.90 -13.65 -36.91
CA LYS A 72 -22.01 -14.47 -36.37
C LYS A 72 -22.02 -14.57 -34.83
N VAL A 73 -21.66 -13.49 -34.15
CA VAL A 73 -21.71 -13.39 -32.68
C VAL A 73 -22.90 -12.52 -32.28
N ARG A 74 -23.67 -12.90 -31.26
CA ARG A 74 -24.86 -12.16 -30.82
C ARG A 74 -24.52 -10.91 -30.03
N SER A 75 -23.53 -10.97 -29.16
CA SER A 75 -23.02 -9.80 -28.43
C SER A 75 -21.57 -10.00 -28.01
N ALA A 76 -20.78 -8.93 -28.01
CA ALA A 76 -19.45 -8.95 -27.42
C ALA A 76 -19.13 -7.65 -26.70
N SER A 77 -18.43 -7.74 -25.57
CA SER A 77 -17.94 -6.58 -24.83
C SER A 77 -16.49 -6.81 -24.39
N VAL A 78 -15.66 -5.78 -24.52
CA VAL A 78 -14.30 -5.79 -23.96
C VAL A 78 -14.28 -4.91 -22.72
N TYR A 79 -13.48 -5.30 -21.72
CA TYR A 79 -13.35 -4.52 -20.50
C TYR A 79 -11.91 -4.52 -19.97
N LEU A 80 -11.52 -3.38 -19.42
CA LEU A 80 -10.32 -3.19 -18.63
C LEU A 80 -10.76 -2.97 -17.18
N ARG A 81 -10.34 -3.84 -16.28
CA ARG A 81 -10.58 -3.72 -14.84
C ARG A 81 -9.27 -3.49 -14.12
N GLY A 82 -9.25 -2.52 -13.21
CA GLY A 82 -8.14 -2.29 -12.30
C GLY A 82 -8.60 -2.36 -10.86
N THR A 83 -7.77 -2.96 -10.01
CA THR A 83 -7.96 -3.00 -8.56
C THR A 83 -6.78 -2.36 -7.85
N ASN A 84 -7.07 -1.59 -6.79
CA ASN A 84 -6.09 -0.85 -5.99
C ASN A 84 -5.11 -0.01 -6.86
N LEU A 85 -5.64 0.64 -7.90
CA LEU A 85 -4.84 1.37 -8.88
C LEU A 85 -4.14 2.60 -8.29
N TRP A 86 -4.67 3.16 -7.22
CA TRP A 86 -4.10 4.35 -6.61
C TRP A 86 -4.50 4.44 -5.14
N THR A 87 -3.56 4.84 -4.29
CA THR A 87 -3.77 5.10 -2.87
C THR A 87 -3.06 6.41 -2.52
N TYR A 88 -3.78 7.30 -1.86
CA TYR A 88 -3.27 8.52 -1.25
C TYR A 88 -3.32 8.39 0.26
N THR A 89 -2.23 8.70 0.95
CA THR A 89 -2.14 8.73 2.42
C THR A 89 -1.90 10.17 2.88
N ARG A 90 -2.53 10.56 3.99
CA ARG A 90 -2.28 11.87 4.61
C ARG A 90 -0.88 11.93 5.21
N GLU A 91 -0.51 10.86 5.91
CA GLU A 91 0.85 10.65 6.39
C GLU A 91 1.77 10.31 5.20
N LYS A 92 2.74 11.19 4.91
CA LYS A 92 3.67 11.03 3.78
C LYS A 92 4.73 9.96 4.05
N ASP A 93 5.11 9.81 5.31
CA ASP A 93 6.15 8.88 5.75
C ASP A 93 5.57 7.53 6.23
N LEU A 94 4.34 7.22 5.78
CA LEU A 94 3.73 5.92 6.05
C LEU A 94 4.32 4.87 5.10
N TYR A 95 5.29 4.09 5.58
CA TYR A 95 6.00 3.07 4.81
C TYR A 95 5.26 1.72 4.69
N MET A 96 3.96 1.70 4.98
CA MET A 96 3.11 0.51 4.99
C MET A 96 1.76 0.79 4.30
N ASP A 97 1.05 -0.26 3.92
CA ASP A 97 -0.32 -0.12 3.44
C ASP A 97 -1.18 0.49 4.56
N PRO A 98 -1.91 1.61 4.31
CA PRO A 98 -2.73 2.27 5.33
C PRO A 98 -3.96 1.44 5.75
N GLU A 99 -4.29 0.38 5.01
CA GLU A 99 -5.36 -0.53 5.38
C GLU A 99 -4.92 -1.46 6.52
N ALA A 100 -5.15 -0.99 7.75
CA ALA A 100 -4.89 -1.69 9.00
C ALA A 100 -6.15 -2.39 9.56
N SER A 101 -5.96 -3.30 10.51
CA SER A 101 -7.07 -3.86 11.29
C SER A 101 -7.74 -2.79 12.15
N ILE A 102 -8.99 -3.03 12.54
CA ILE A 102 -9.83 -2.10 13.34
C ILE A 102 -9.16 -1.67 14.65
N ASN A 103 -8.32 -2.53 15.24
CA ASN A 103 -7.58 -2.23 16.46
C ASN A 103 -6.38 -1.29 16.25
N GLY A 104 -6.09 -0.87 15.02
CA GLY A 104 -5.01 0.07 14.69
C GLY A 104 -3.60 -0.49 14.81
N ILE A 105 -3.44 -1.79 15.10
CA ILE A 105 -2.13 -2.44 15.25
C ILE A 105 -1.74 -3.10 13.94
N VAL A 106 -0.59 -2.74 13.41
CA VAL A 106 -0.06 -3.27 12.15
C VAL A 106 1.17 -4.11 12.42
N SER A 107 1.12 -5.40 12.08
CA SER A 107 2.24 -6.34 12.27
C SER A 107 2.61 -6.99 10.93
N SER A 108 3.59 -6.40 10.24
CA SER A 108 4.12 -6.89 8.95
C SER A 108 3.05 -7.27 7.91
N PRO A 109 2.12 -6.37 7.56
CA PRO A 109 1.09 -6.69 6.58
C PRO A 109 1.72 -6.85 5.19
N VAL A 110 1.23 -7.82 4.43
CA VAL A 110 1.50 -7.87 3.00
C VAL A 110 0.63 -6.79 2.33
N PRO A 111 1.20 -5.86 1.56
CA PRO A 111 0.42 -4.81 0.91
C PRO A 111 -0.62 -5.40 -0.05
N ASN A 112 -1.73 -4.69 -0.21
CA ASN A 112 -2.74 -5.09 -1.18
C ASN A 112 -2.17 -5.04 -2.60
N MET A 113 -2.43 -6.09 -3.39
CA MET A 113 -1.97 -6.16 -4.77
C MET A 113 -2.69 -5.11 -5.64
N LYS A 114 -1.90 -4.43 -6.47
CA LYS A 114 -2.41 -3.67 -7.61
C LYS A 114 -2.54 -4.62 -8.80
N THR A 115 -3.75 -4.75 -9.34
CA THR A 115 -4.01 -5.63 -10.49
C THR A 115 -4.62 -4.83 -11.62
N ILE A 116 -4.19 -5.10 -12.85
CA ILE A 116 -4.83 -4.64 -14.08
C ILE A 116 -5.17 -5.88 -14.88
N SER A 117 -6.43 -6.01 -15.29
CA SER A 117 -6.96 -7.16 -16.01
C SER A 117 -7.71 -6.70 -17.24
N PHE A 118 -7.50 -7.40 -18.35
CA PHE A 118 -8.26 -7.24 -19.58
C PHE A 118 -9.15 -8.46 -19.76
N GLY A 119 -10.38 -8.25 -20.24
CA GLY A 119 -11.31 -9.34 -20.50
C GLY A 119 -12.21 -9.10 -21.71
N LEU A 120 -12.70 -10.20 -22.25
CA LEU A 120 -13.65 -10.28 -23.36
C LEU A 120 -14.85 -11.11 -22.89
N ASP A 121 -16.04 -10.57 -23.09
CA ASP A 121 -17.32 -11.23 -22.85
C ASP A 121 -17.97 -11.51 -24.21
N LEU A 122 -18.36 -12.76 -24.44
CA LEU A 122 -19.02 -13.22 -25.67
C LEU A 122 -20.38 -13.82 -25.33
N GLY A 123 -21.42 -13.27 -25.93
CA GLY A 123 -22.77 -13.83 -25.94
C GLY A 123 -23.04 -14.51 -27.28
N PHE A 124 -23.47 -15.77 -27.21
CA PHE A 124 -23.90 -16.59 -28.35
C PHE A 124 -25.42 -16.50 -28.54
#